data_AF-A0A7C1WCE0-F1
#
_entry.id   AF-A0A7C1WCE0-F1
#
_cell.length_a   1.000
_cell.length_b   1.000
_cell.length_c   1.000
_cell.angle_alpha   90.00
_cell.angle_beta   90.00
_cell.angle_gamma   90.00
#
_symmetry.space_group_name_H-M   'P 1'
#
loop_
_entity.id
_entity.type
_entity.pdbx_description
1 polymer ?
#
loop_
_entity_poly.entity_id
_entity_poly.type
_entity_poly.pdbx_seq_one_letter_code
_entity_poly.pdbx_strand_id
1 'polypeptide(L)'
;GGIHPEGLLFIDSDLVQLDIMHSHIYKLNASVLSYERFGSKLFGNMIMLGYLTAIVELISKEAMEESISQKTPGGTEEENLEAFEIGYNIGLKEKSGFLKV
;
A
#
# COMPACT_ATOMS: atom_id res chain seq x y z
N GLY A 1 -4.16 11.84 21.56
CA GLY A 1 -4.65 11.32 20.28
C GLY A 1 -4.08 9.93 20.10
N GLY A 2 -4.91 8.95 19.77
CA GLY A 2 -4.50 7.55 19.60
C GLY A 2 -5.27 6.93 18.44
N ILE A 3 -4.83 5.75 18.01
CA ILE A 3 -5.51 4.97 16.98
C ILE A 3 -6.76 4.35 17.61
N HIS A 4 -7.89 4.38 16.90
CA HIS A 4 -9.10 3.70 17.35
C HIS A 4 -8.81 2.20 17.51
N PRO A 5 -9.31 1.49 18.55
CA PRO A 5 -9.03 0.07 18.76
C PRO A 5 -9.36 -0.83 17.56
N GLU A 6 -10.39 -0.46 16.79
CA GLU A 6 -10.80 -1.16 15.56
C GLU A 6 -10.28 -0.50 14.27
N GLY A 7 -9.42 0.52 14.37
CA GLY A 7 -8.81 1.14 13.20
C GLY A 7 -7.89 0.15 12.48
N LEU A 8 -7.69 0.32 11.18
CA LEU A 8 -6.71 -0.47 10.44
C LEU A 8 -5.37 0.25 10.47
N LEU A 9 -4.31 -0.44 10.87
CA LEU A 9 -2.96 0.11 10.93
C LEU A 9 -2.10 -0.47 9.82
N PHE A 10 -1.73 0.38 8.85
CA PHE A 10 -0.81 0.03 7.77
C PHE A 10 0.58 0.57 8.08
N ILE A 11 1.60 -0.28 8.01
CA ILE A 11 2.99 0.13 8.26
C ILE A 11 3.94 -0.33 7.17
N ASP A 12 4.97 0.48 6.94
CA ASP A 12 6.17 0.02 6.26
C ASP A 12 7.02 -0.77 7.26
N SER A 13 7.08 -2.10 7.10
CA SER A 13 7.77 -2.98 8.04
C SER A 13 9.30 -2.88 7.99
N ASP A 14 9.87 -2.25 6.95
CA ASP A 14 11.31 -1.95 6.90
C ASP A 14 11.65 -0.76 7.81
N LEU A 15 10.72 0.19 7.95
CA LEU A 15 10.97 1.47 8.61
C LEU A 15 10.36 1.56 10.01
N VAL A 16 9.36 0.73 10.33
CA VAL A 16 8.59 0.83 11.57
C VAL A 16 8.65 -0.47 12.37
N GLN A 17 9.17 -0.35 13.59
CA GLN A 17 9.03 -1.37 14.63
C GLN A 17 7.92 -0.94 15.58
N LEU A 18 6.86 -1.75 15.70
CA LEU A 18 5.75 -1.48 16.60
C LEU A 18 6.01 -2.12 17.97
N ASP A 19 5.90 -1.31 19.02
CA ASP A 19 5.89 -1.74 20.42
C ASP A 19 4.48 -1.65 21.03
N ILE A 20 3.45 -1.79 20.19
CA ILE A 20 2.05 -1.76 20.58
C ILE A 20 1.34 -3.01 20.08
N MET A 21 0.40 -3.51 20.90
CA MET A 21 -0.56 -4.50 20.44
C MET A 21 -1.76 -3.79 19.83
N HIS A 22 -2.09 -4.15 18.59
CA HIS A 22 -3.24 -3.65 17.87
C HIS A 22 -3.88 -4.79 17.07
N SER A 23 -5.21 -4.85 17.02
CA SER A 23 -5.95 -5.99 16.46
C SER A 23 -5.80 -6.13 14.94
N HIS A 24 -5.58 -5.02 14.23
CA HIS A 24 -5.58 -4.99 12.77
C HIS A 24 -4.32 -4.30 12.24
N ILE A 25 -3.22 -5.05 12.12
CA ILE A 25 -1.95 -4.54 11.60
C ILE A 25 -1.66 -5.19 10.25
N TYR A 26 -1.55 -4.37 9.21
CA TYR A 26 -1.13 -4.75 7.87
C TYR A 26 0.29 -4.25 7.63
N LYS A 27 1.18 -5.17 7.24
CA LYS A 27 2.62 -4.92 7.14
C LYS A 27 3.09 -5.17 5.73
N LEU A 28 3.76 -4.19 5.15
CA LEU A 28 4.37 -4.32 3.83
C LEU A 28 5.75 -3.66 3.84
N ASN A 29 6.76 -4.29 3.27
CA ASN A 29 8.11 -3.73 3.11
C ASN A 29 8.17 -2.79 1.89
N ALA A 30 7.27 -1.79 1.82
CA ALA A 30 7.07 -0.96 0.63
C ALA A 30 8.33 -0.22 0.18
N SER A 31 9.15 0.28 1.11
CA SER A 31 10.43 0.92 0.81
C SER A 31 11.44 -0.02 0.14
N VAL A 32 11.46 -1.28 0.55
CA VAL A 32 12.34 -2.30 -0.04
C VAL A 32 11.83 -2.65 -1.43
N LEU A 33 10.53 -2.93 -1.59
CA LEU A 33 9.91 -3.23 -2.88
C LEU A 33 10.11 -2.09 -3.89
N SER A 34 9.96 -0.85 -3.44
CA SER A 34 10.20 0.33 -4.26
C SER A 34 11.65 0.38 -4.76
N TYR A 35 12.60 0.16 -3.85
CA TYR A 35 14.02 0.20 -4.21
C TYR A 35 14.41 -0.95 -5.15
N GLU A 36 13.92 -2.16 -4.90
CA GLU A 36 14.18 -3.33 -5.73
C GLU A 36 13.59 -3.18 -7.15
N ARG A 37 12.41 -2.57 -7.27
CA ARG A 37 11.75 -2.40 -8.58
C ARG A 37 12.26 -1.20 -9.37
N PHE A 38 12.43 -0.06 -8.71
CA PHE A 38 12.65 1.24 -9.37
C PHE A 38 14.03 1.84 -9.10
N GLY A 39 14.87 1.20 -8.28
CA GLY A 39 16.16 1.76 -7.85
C GLY A 39 16.03 2.97 -6.93
N SER A 40 14.83 3.24 -6.42
CA SER A 40 14.50 4.41 -5.61
C SER A 40 13.44 4.07 -4.58
N LYS A 41 13.52 4.64 -3.37
CA LYS A 41 12.48 4.52 -2.34
C LYS A 41 11.28 5.47 -2.57
N LEU A 42 11.34 6.31 -3.60
CA LEU A 42 10.36 7.37 -3.86
C LEU A 42 8.93 6.83 -4.04
N PHE A 43 8.79 5.62 -4.59
CA PHE A 43 7.50 5.02 -4.95
C PHE A 43 6.88 4.15 -3.85
N GLY A 44 7.51 4.07 -2.67
CA GLY A 44 6.98 3.30 -1.54
C GLY A 44 5.60 3.75 -1.08
N ASN A 45 5.30 5.04 -1.19
CA ASN A 45 3.97 5.59 -0.89
C ASN A 45 2.88 5.04 -1.82
N MET A 46 3.16 4.89 -3.12
CA MET A 46 2.21 4.33 -4.09
C MET A 46 1.99 2.84 -3.86
N ILE A 47 3.05 2.10 -3.53
CA ILE A 47 2.94 0.69 -3.12
C ILE A 47 2.04 0.57 -1.88
N MET A 48 2.24 1.42 -0.87
CA MET A 48 1.35 1.43 0.30
C MET A 48 -0.09 1.82 -0.06
N LEU A 49 -0.28 2.76 -0.98
CA LEU A 49 -1.61 3.20 -1.41
C LEU A 49 -2.37 2.09 -2.16
N GLY A 50 -1.70 1.35 -3.04
CA GLY A 50 -2.26 0.19 -3.71
C GLY A 50 -2.66 -0.90 -2.71
N TYR A 51 -1.77 -1.21 -1.78
CA TYR A 51 -2.01 -2.20 -0.74
C TYR A 51 -3.22 -1.83 0.15
N LEU A 52 -3.28 -0.58 0.59
CA LEU A 52 -4.43 -0.05 1.33
C LEU A 52 -5.72 -0.17 0.51
N THR A 53 -5.70 0.20 -0.77
CA THR A 53 -6.88 0.17 -1.64
C THR A 53 -7.45 -1.25 -1.74
N ALA A 54 -6.59 -2.25 -1.93
CA ALA A 54 -7.00 -3.65 -2.03
C ALA A 54 -7.56 -4.23 -0.71
N ILE A 55 -7.03 -3.79 0.43
CA ILE A 55 -7.47 -4.29 1.75
C ILE A 55 -8.78 -3.62 2.19
N VAL A 56 -8.88 -2.29 2.01
CA VAL A 56 -9.99 -1.49 2.53
C VAL A 56 -11.23 -1.55 1.62
N GLU A 57 -11.05 -1.67 0.30
CA GLU A 57 -12.14 -1.74 -0.70
C GLU A 57 -13.17 -0.61 -0.63
N LEU A 58 -12.77 0.55 -0.09
CA LEU A 58 -13.64 1.73 -0.04
C LEU A 58 -13.62 2.51 -1.36
N ILE A 59 -12.56 2.37 -2.15
CA ILE A 59 -12.36 3.06 -3.42
C ILE A 59 -12.04 2.00 -4.48
N SER A 60 -12.63 2.11 -5.66
CA SER A 60 -12.31 1.19 -6.76
C SER A 60 -10.87 1.41 -7.26
N LYS A 61 -10.29 0.34 -7.82
CA LYS A 61 -8.95 0.38 -8.41
C LYS A 61 -8.85 1.46 -9.50
N GLU A 62 -9.86 1.51 -10.36
CA GLU A 62 -9.90 2.42 -11.51
C GLU A 62 -9.98 3.90 -11.07
N ALA A 63 -10.79 4.19 -10.04
CA ALA A 63 -10.88 5.54 -9.49
C ALA A 63 -9.56 5.99 -8.85
N MET A 64 -8.83 5.07 -8.22
CA MET A 64 -7.49 5.34 -7.68
C MET A 64 -6.48 5.58 -8.78
N GLU A 65 -6.44 4.73 -9.82
CA GLU A 65 -5.55 4.90 -10.97
C GLU A 65 -5.78 6.24 -11.68
N GLU A 66 -7.04 6.61 -11.93
CA GLU A 66 -7.38 7.91 -12.52
C GLU A 66 -6.87 9.07 -11.64
N SER A 67 -7.09 9.01 -10.33
CA SER A 67 -6.59 10.04 -9.42
C SER A 67 -5.07 10.10 -9.37
N ILE A 68 -4.37 8.97 -9.54
CA ILE A 68 -2.90 8.94 -9.60
C ILE A 68 -2.43 9.61 -10.88
N SER A 69 -2.98 9.24 -12.03
CA SER A 69 -2.62 9.85 -13.32
C SER A 69 -2.85 11.36 -13.35
N GLN A 70 -3.93 11.85 -12.75
CA GLN A 70 -4.25 13.28 -12.73
C GLN A 70 -3.36 14.11 -11.79
N LYS A 71 -2.82 13.51 -10.74
CA LYS A 71 -2.07 14.23 -9.68
C LYS A 71 -0.56 14.00 -9.71
N THR A 72 -0.10 13.01 -10.45
CA THR A 72 1.33 12.70 -10.56
C THR A 72 2.04 13.79 -11.36
N PRO A 73 3.17 14.34 -10.88
CA PRO A 73 3.99 15.24 -11.68
C PRO A 73 4.50 14.56 -12.96
N GLY A 74 4.59 15.35 -14.03
CA GLY A 74 5.02 14.86 -15.33
C GLY A 74 6.35 14.10 -15.31
N GLY A 75 6.38 12.94 -15.99
CA GLY A 75 7.57 12.11 -16.18
C GLY A 75 7.74 10.98 -15.15
N THR A 76 6.72 10.70 -14.32
CA THR A 76 6.74 9.59 -13.35
C THR A 76 5.41 8.84 -13.26
N GLU A 77 4.48 9.10 -14.18
CA GLU A 77 3.11 8.55 -14.16
C GLU A 77 3.10 7.03 -14.29
N GLU A 78 3.93 6.49 -15.17
CA GLU A 78 4.03 5.04 -15.39
C GLU A 78 4.56 4.32 -14.14
N GLU A 79 5.62 4.85 -13.52
CA GLU A 79 6.20 4.27 -12.30
C GLU A 79 5.25 4.39 -11.10
N ASN A 80 4.50 5.48 -10.97
CA ASN A 80 3.51 5.62 -9.89
C ASN A 80 2.36 4.62 -10.05
N LEU A 81 1.84 4.43 -11.27
CA LEU A 81 0.80 3.43 -11.55
C LEU A 81 1.31 2.01 -11.34
N GLU A 82 2.54 1.71 -11.79
CA GLU A 82 3.16 0.41 -11.57
C GLU A 82 3.38 0.13 -10.07
N ALA A 83 3.87 1.11 -9.33
CA ALA A 83 4.06 1.01 -7.89
C ALA A 83 2.73 0.75 -7.17
N PHE A 84 1.67 1.46 -7.55
CA PHE A 84 0.31 1.20 -7.06
C PHE A 84 -0.13 -0.23 -7.35
N GLU A 85 0.06 -0.72 -8.58
CA GLU A 85 -0.32 -2.07 -8.99
C GLU A 85 0.39 -3.16 -8.18
N ILE A 86 1.68 -2.97 -7.87
CA ILE A 86 2.45 -3.88 -7.01
C ILE A 86 1.78 -4.01 -5.64
N GLY A 87 1.49 -2.88 -4.99
CA GLY A 87 0.82 -2.85 -3.70
C GLY A 87 -0.56 -3.50 -3.73
N TYR A 88 -1.36 -3.13 -4.73
CA TYR A 88 -2.72 -3.63 -4.90
C TYR A 88 -2.77 -5.16 -5.03
N ASN A 89 -1.89 -5.73 -5.86
CA ASN A 89 -1.80 -7.17 -6.05
C ASN A 89 -1.36 -7.93 -4.80
N ILE A 90 -0.46 -7.35 -4.00
CA ILE A 90 -0.07 -7.95 -2.72
C ILE A 90 -1.27 -7.97 -1.76
N GLY A 91 -2.01 -6.87 -1.68
CA GLY A 91 -3.20 -6.77 -0.82
C GLY A 91 -4.29 -7.76 -1.21
N LEU A 92 -4.55 -7.93 -2.52
CA LEU A 92 -5.50 -8.92 -3.02
C LEU A 92 -5.11 -10.36 -2.65
N LYS A 93 -3.81 -10.70 -2.73
CA LYS A 93 -3.31 -12.03 -2.37
C LYS A 93 -3.47 -12.30 -0.88
N GLU A 94 -3.13 -11.33 -0.03
CA GLU A 94 -3.26 -11.44 1.42
C GLU A 94 -4.73 -11.63 1.83
N LYS A 95 -5.63 -10.81 1.28
CA LYS A 95 -7.07 -10.94 1.50
C LYS A 95 -7.61 -12.31 1.04
N SER A 96 -7.19 -12.77 -0.13
CA SER A 96 -7.59 -14.07 -0.68
C SER A 96 -7.05 -15.26 0.13
N GLY A 97 -5.90 -15.10 0.79
CA GLY A 97 -5.35 -16.07 1.74
C GLY A 97 -6.17 -16.14 3.04
N PHE A 98 -6.69 -15.01 3.51
CA PHE A 98 -7.54 -14.92 4.71
C PHE A 98 -8.95 -15.50 4.51
N LEU A 99 -9.49 -15.45 3.29
CA LEU A 99 -10.82 -15.99 2.96
C LEU A 99 -10.85 -17.51 2.70
N LYS A 100 -9.69 -18.18 2.75
CA LYS A 100 -9.55 -19.63 2.50
C LYS A 100 -9.44 -20.48 3.78
N VAL A 101 -9.62 -19.89 4.96
CA VAL A 101 -9.60 -20.58 6.27
C VAL A 101 -11.00 -20.70 6.85
#